data_AF-A0A101XM13-F1
#
_entry.id   AF-A0A101XM13-F1
#
_cell.length_a   1.000
_cell.length_b   1.000
_cell.length_c   1.000
_cell.angle_alpha   90.00
_cell.angle_beta   90.00
_cell.angle_gamma   90.00
#
_symmetry.space_group_name_H-M   'P 1'
#
loop_
_entity.id
_entity.type
_entity.pdbx_description
1 polymer ?
#
loop_
_entity_poly.entity_id
_entity_poly.type
_entity_poly.pdbx_seq_one_letter_code
_entity_poly.pdbx_strand_id
1 'polypeptide(L)'
;MVTHSHGDHILGLPSYVLMAGSRGLRLNVIAPRQAIDDLMAIIKATHIQQYASSLNPMPVEVPSEPTLVARFKGTDIYVVGVNHTVEAMAVKVVDSSGSCITYSGDTAPSRQLVDLARGCGALIHEASGNPGFEEEAHRHGHSTVNDAVKAAVEAGVRLLVLTHFYTLNPVIKGTGGLSVVVPYECSTIEVT
;
A
#
# COMPACT_ATOMS: atom_id res chain seq x y z
N MET A 1 0.59 3.86 7.56
CA MET A 1 -0.47 3.99 6.54
C MET A 1 -1.03 2.61 6.31
N VAL A 2 -2.32 2.50 6.01
CA VAL A 2 -3.01 1.23 5.80
C VAL A 2 -3.82 1.38 4.52
N THR A 3 -3.74 0.41 3.61
CA THR A 3 -4.38 0.53 2.29
C THR A 3 -5.83 0.09 2.30
N HIS A 4 -6.19 -0.91 3.10
CA HIS A 4 -7.55 -1.45 3.24
C HIS A 4 -7.69 -2.30 4.52
N SER A 5 -8.87 -2.88 4.77
CA SER A 5 -9.22 -3.50 6.05
C SER A 5 -9.05 -5.03 6.15
N HIS A 6 -8.43 -5.70 5.18
CA HIS A 6 -8.14 -7.13 5.33
C HIS A 6 -7.19 -7.41 6.50
N GLY A 7 -7.35 -8.60 7.08
CA GLY A 7 -6.72 -8.95 8.35
C GLY A 7 -5.18 -8.94 8.31
N ASP A 8 -4.60 -9.40 7.21
CA ASP A 8 -3.16 -9.38 6.98
C ASP A 8 -2.56 -7.96 6.86
N HIS A 9 -3.40 -6.94 6.65
CA HIS A 9 -3.00 -5.52 6.63
C HIS A 9 -3.26 -4.79 7.96
N ILE A 10 -4.21 -5.26 8.79
CA ILE A 10 -4.63 -4.52 10.00
C ILE A 10 -4.44 -5.25 11.34
N LEU A 11 -4.33 -6.58 11.37
CA LEU A 11 -4.30 -7.34 12.64
C LEU A 11 -3.06 -7.08 13.49
N GLY A 12 -1.98 -6.53 12.89
CA GLY A 12 -0.81 -6.07 13.64
C GLY A 12 -1.00 -4.72 14.36
N LEU A 13 -1.93 -3.88 13.91
CA LEU A 13 -2.10 -2.50 14.39
C LEU A 13 -2.49 -2.38 15.87
N PRO A 14 -3.39 -3.20 16.44
CA PRO A 14 -3.69 -3.16 17.88
C PRO A 14 -2.43 -3.28 18.75
N SER A 15 -1.50 -4.15 18.36
CA SER A 15 -0.22 -4.33 19.04
C SER A 15 0.66 -3.07 18.94
N TYR A 16 0.72 -2.43 17.76
CA TYR A 16 1.43 -1.17 17.60
C TYR A 16 0.82 -0.03 18.43
N VAL A 17 -0.51 0.05 18.55
CA VAL A 17 -1.21 1.03 19.40
C VAL A 17 -0.84 0.84 20.87
N LEU A 18 -0.88 -0.41 21.36
CA LEU A 18 -0.46 -0.76 22.72
C LEU A 18 1.01 -0.38 22.96
N MET A 19 1.90 -0.76 22.04
CA MET A 19 3.34 -0.46 22.16
C MET A 19 3.61 1.04 22.17
N ALA A 20 2.95 1.82 21.30
CA ALA A 20 3.06 3.27 21.27
C ALA A 20 2.63 3.86 22.63
N GLY A 21 1.48 3.45 23.14
CA GLY A 21 0.97 3.92 24.43
C GLY A 21 1.87 3.58 25.61
N SER A 22 2.42 2.36 25.64
CA SER A 22 3.38 1.94 26.67
C SER A 22 4.66 2.79 26.70
N ARG A 23 4.97 3.50 25.61
CA ARG A 23 6.14 4.37 25.46
C ARG A 23 5.78 5.87 25.51
N GLY A 24 4.53 6.22 25.82
CA GLY A 24 4.06 7.61 25.80
C GLY A 24 4.05 8.25 24.41
N LEU A 25 4.04 7.43 23.34
CA LEU A 25 3.98 7.89 21.96
C LEU A 25 2.53 7.86 21.44
N ARG A 26 2.28 8.63 20.37
CA ARG A 26 1.04 8.54 19.59
C ARG A 26 1.33 8.00 18.20
N LEU A 27 0.49 7.07 17.74
CA LEU A 27 0.56 6.45 16.42
C LEU A 27 -0.44 7.13 15.48
N ASN A 28 0.06 7.81 14.44
CA ASN A 28 -0.78 8.35 13.38
C ASN A 28 -1.13 7.24 12.38
N VAL A 29 -2.43 7.00 12.16
CA VAL A 29 -2.91 6.00 11.21
C VAL A 29 -3.77 6.68 10.14
N ILE A 30 -3.20 6.82 8.94
CA ILE A 30 -3.92 7.22 7.72
C ILE A 30 -4.39 5.94 7.04
N ALA A 31 -5.70 5.83 6.85
CA ALA A 31 -6.36 4.65 6.29
C ALA A 31 -7.75 5.02 5.73
N PRO A 32 -8.36 4.19 4.86
CA PRO A 32 -9.78 4.32 4.53
C PRO A 32 -10.64 4.36 5.79
N ARG A 33 -11.78 5.05 5.76
CA ARG A 33 -12.68 5.15 6.92
C ARG A 33 -13.06 3.76 7.43
N GLN A 34 -13.39 2.85 6.51
CA GLN A 34 -13.73 1.47 6.84
C GLN A 34 -12.63 0.80 7.68
N ALA A 35 -11.36 0.94 7.30
CA ALA A 35 -10.24 0.34 8.02
C ALA A 35 -10.00 0.96 9.41
N ILE A 36 -10.29 2.25 9.60
CA ILE A 36 -10.24 2.88 10.92
C ILE A 36 -11.34 2.31 11.83
N ASP A 37 -12.57 2.17 11.31
CA ASP A 37 -13.69 1.63 12.08
C ASP A 37 -13.43 0.17 12.49
N ASP A 38 -12.89 -0.64 11.56
CA ASP A 38 -12.49 -2.02 11.82
C ASP A 38 -11.35 -2.11 12.86
N LEU A 39 -10.34 -1.24 12.78
CA LEU A 39 -9.29 -1.14 13.80
C LEU A 39 -9.85 -0.84 15.19
N MET A 40 -10.78 0.10 15.29
CA MET A 40 -11.42 0.45 16.57
C MET A 40 -12.25 -0.72 17.12
N ALA A 41 -12.93 -1.48 16.25
CA ALA A 41 -13.63 -2.70 16.64
C ALA A 41 -12.66 -3.77 17.17
N ILE A 42 -11.50 -3.96 16.54
CA ILE A 42 -10.49 -4.93 17.00
C ILE A 42 -9.89 -4.49 18.35
N ILE A 43 -9.54 -3.22 18.54
CA ILE A 43 -9.08 -2.67 19.83
C ILE A 43 -10.11 -2.96 20.93
N LYS A 44 -11.40 -2.81 20.62
CA LYS A 44 -12.47 -3.14 21.55
C LYS A 44 -12.56 -4.63 21.84
N ALA A 45 -12.51 -5.47 20.81
CA ALA A 45 -12.61 -6.93 20.93
C ALA A 45 -11.43 -7.56 21.68
N THR A 46 -10.26 -6.93 21.60
CA THR A 46 -9.02 -7.40 22.26
C THR A 46 -8.82 -6.81 23.66
N HIS A 47 -9.78 -6.02 24.16
CA HIS A 47 -9.74 -5.43 25.51
C HIS A 47 -8.52 -4.53 25.80
N ILE A 48 -8.09 -3.74 24.79
CA ILE A 48 -6.96 -2.80 24.91
C ILE A 48 -7.40 -1.32 24.79
N GLN A 49 -8.68 -1.02 25.03
CA GLN A 49 -9.26 0.33 24.85
C GLN A 49 -8.57 1.41 25.68
N GLN A 50 -7.95 1.05 26.80
CA GLN A 50 -7.13 1.96 27.62
C GLN A 50 -5.96 2.58 26.83
N TYR A 51 -5.51 1.94 25.75
CA TYR A 51 -4.46 2.44 24.85
C TYR A 51 -5.02 3.19 23.62
N ALA A 52 -6.35 3.29 23.46
CA ALA A 52 -6.96 3.95 22.30
C ALA A 52 -6.57 5.44 22.19
N SER A 53 -6.25 6.10 23.30
CA SER A 53 -5.74 7.49 23.32
C SER A 53 -4.36 7.64 22.64
N SER A 54 -3.61 6.55 22.54
CA SER A 54 -2.33 6.47 21.82
C SER A 54 -2.50 6.34 20.32
N LEU A 55 -3.71 6.04 19.83
CA LEU A 55 -4.04 6.11 18.41
C LEU A 55 -4.45 7.55 18.05
N ASN A 56 -3.93 8.05 16.94
CA ASN A 56 -4.42 9.23 16.26
C ASN A 56 -4.99 8.80 14.90
N PRO A 57 -6.30 8.51 14.81
CA PRO A 57 -6.91 8.07 13.57
C PRO A 57 -7.03 9.24 12.58
N MET A 58 -6.67 8.99 11.34
CA MET A 58 -6.76 9.95 10.23
C MET A 58 -7.54 9.27 9.09
N PRO A 59 -8.88 9.16 9.21
CA PRO A 59 -9.70 8.48 8.21
C PRO A 59 -9.68 9.26 6.89
N VAL A 60 -9.67 8.51 5.80
CA VAL A 60 -9.71 9.01 4.42
C VAL A 60 -11.00 8.52 3.77
N GLU A 61 -11.77 9.44 3.19
CA GLU A 61 -12.76 9.10 2.18
C GLU A 61 -12.00 8.81 0.88
N VAL A 62 -12.07 7.57 0.38
CA VAL A 62 -11.20 7.15 -0.72
C VAL A 62 -11.53 7.94 -2.00
N PRO A 63 -10.60 8.75 -2.52
CA PRO A 63 -10.87 9.64 -3.64
C PRO A 63 -10.74 8.89 -4.97
N SER A 64 -11.51 9.29 -5.97
CA SER A 64 -11.40 8.74 -7.33
C SER A 64 -10.17 9.24 -8.10
N GLU A 65 -9.57 10.35 -7.64
CA GLU A 65 -8.42 11.01 -8.26
C GLU A 65 -7.29 11.19 -7.24
N PRO A 66 -6.02 11.23 -7.67
CA PRO A 66 -4.88 11.50 -6.80
C PRO A 66 -5.08 12.75 -5.94
N THR A 67 -5.19 12.56 -4.62
CA THR A 67 -5.52 13.63 -3.67
C THR A 67 -4.52 13.68 -2.53
N LEU A 68 -4.01 14.86 -2.20
CA LEU A 68 -3.18 15.09 -1.02
C LEU A 68 -4.02 14.96 0.26
N VAL A 69 -3.70 14.01 1.12
CA VAL A 69 -4.44 13.75 2.36
C VAL A 69 -3.66 14.11 3.63
N ALA A 70 -2.34 14.21 3.55
CA ALA A 70 -1.53 14.62 4.70
C ALA A 70 -0.18 15.21 4.27
N ARG A 71 0.36 16.06 5.15
CA ARG A 71 1.74 16.55 5.10
C ARG A 71 2.41 16.30 6.44
N PHE A 72 3.56 15.63 6.44
CA PHE A 72 4.31 15.31 7.65
C PHE A 72 5.80 15.60 7.45
N LYS A 73 6.34 16.56 8.21
CA LYS A 73 7.79 16.89 8.20
C LYS A 73 8.41 17.08 6.80
N GLY A 74 7.67 17.74 5.90
CA GLY A 74 8.13 17.96 4.51
C GLY A 74 7.86 16.79 3.56
N THR A 75 7.11 15.79 4.00
CA THR A 75 6.63 14.67 3.17
C THR A 75 5.15 14.83 2.87
N ASP A 76 4.80 14.79 1.59
CA ASP A 76 3.43 14.86 1.10
C ASP A 76 2.91 13.46 0.80
N ILE A 77 1.66 13.21 1.23
CA ILE A 77 1.01 11.91 1.11
C ILE A 77 -0.21 12.08 0.23
N TYR A 78 -0.16 11.49 -0.95
CA TYR A 78 -1.27 11.40 -1.89
C TYR A 78 -1.86 10.01 -1.87
N VAL A 79 -3.16 9.90 -2.11
CA VAL A 79 -3.86 8.63 -2.22
C VAL A 79 -4.87 8.65 -3.36
N VAL A 80 -5.24 7.47 -3.85
CA VAL A 80 -6.33 7.26 -4.81
C VAL A 80 -6.96 5.89 -4.60
N GLY A 81 -8.25 5.76 -4.88
CA GLY A 81 -8.95 4.48 -4.85
C GLY A 81 -8.43 3.49 -5.89
N VAL A 82 -8.42 2.21 -5.52
CA VAL A 82 -7.97 1.10 -6.37
C VAL A 82 -8.97 -0.05 -6.39
N ASN A 83 -8.73 -1.05 -7.24
CA ASN A 83 -9.70 -2.08 -7.58
C ASN A 83 -9.54 -3.31 -6.68
N HIS A 84 -10.23 -3.33 -5.54
CA HIS A 84 -10.16 -4.43 -4.58
C HIS A 84 -11.53 -4.84 -4.02
N THR A 85 -11.59 -5.92 -3.25
CA THR A 85 -12.86 -6.49 -2.73
C THR A 85 -13.51 -5.67 -1.62
N VAL A 86 -12.76 -4.76 -1.02
CA VAL A 86 -13.21 -3.78 -0.01
C VAL A 86 -12.72 -2.38 -0.40
N GLU A 87 -13.11 -1.35 0.35
CA GLU A 87 -12.58 -0.01 0.14
C GLU A 87 -11.05 -0.01 0.31
N ALA A 88 -10.34 0.29 -0.78
CA ALA A 88 -8.89 0.21 -0.85
C ALA A 88 -8.30 1.42 -1.56
N MET A 89 -7.11 1.83 -1.12
CA MET A 89 -6.37 2.93 -1.70
C MET A 89 -4.90 2.62 -1.96
N ALA A 90 -4.39 3.14 -3.06
CA ALA A 90 -2.96 3.27 -3.31
C ALA A 90 -2.43 4.56 -2.68
N VAL A 91 -1.12 4.59 -2.48
CA VAL A 91 -0.42 5.64 -1.74
C VAL A 91 0.77 6.13 -2.55
N LYS A 92 0.93 7.45 -2.66
CA LYS A 92 2.15 8.09 -3.13
C LYS A 92 2.74 8.94 -2.03
N VAL A 93 4.03 8.78 -1.81
CA VAL A 93 4.80 9.55 -0.84
C VAL A 93 5.81 10.39 -1.61
N VAL A 94 5.78 11.70 -1.39
CA VAL A 94 6.70 12.66 -2.01
C VAL A 94 7.52 13.32 -0.90
N ASP A 95 8.84 13.26 -0.99
CA ASP A 95 9.73 13.91 -0.03
C ASP A 95 9.96 15.40 -0.34
N SER A 96 10.72 16.07 0.51
CA SER A 96 11.00 17.50 0.37
C SER A 96 11.87 17.85 -0.86
N SER A 97 12.52 16.86 -1.49
CA SER A 97 13.28 17.04 -2.74
C SER A 97 12.40 16.89 -3.99
N GLY A 98 11.14 16.44 -3.82
CA GLY A 98 10.24 16.10 -4.91
C GLY A 98 10.40 14.66 -5.40
N SER A 99 11.27 13.86 -4.78
CA SER A 99 11.39 12.43 -5.07
C SER A 99 10.17 11.70 -4.54
N CYS A 100 9.67 10.71 -5.29
CA CYS A 100 8.48 9.98 -4.88
C CYS A 100 8.54 8.48 -5.15
N ILE A 101 7.78 7.77 -4.31
CA ILE A 101 7.48 6.35 -4.44
C ILE A 101 5.96 6.15 -4.36
N THR A 102 5.48 5.09 -4.98
CA THR A 102 4.07 4.68 -4.91
C THR A 102 3.96 3.26 -4.38
N TYR A 103 2.96 3.01 -3.54
CA TYR A 103 2.59 1.71 -2.99
C TYR A 103 1.18 1.38 -3.47
N SER A 104 1.01 0.25 -4.15
CA SER A 104 -0.27 -0.12 -4.77
C SER A 104 -1.37 -0.43 -3.76
N GLY A 105 -1.01 -1.00 -2.61
CA GLY A 105 -1.94 -1.83 -1.87
C GLY A 105 -2.33 -3.08 -2.66
N ASP A 106 -3.38 -3.76 -2.22
CA ASP A 106 -3.93 -4.89 -2.97
C ASP A 106 -4.88 -4.34 -4.02
N THR A 107 -4.72 -4.78 -5.26
CA THR A 107 -5.52 -4.28 -6.38
C THR A 107 -5.43 -5.18 -7.60
N ALA A 108 -6.55 -5.34 -8.30
CA ALA A 108 -6.58 -5.71 -9.72
C ALA A 108 -6.04 -4.53 -10.57
N PRO A 109 -5.79 -4.70 -11.88
CA PRO A 109 -5.28 -3.61 -12.71
C PRO A 109 -6.08 -2.31 -12.54
N SER A 110 -5.40 -1.23 -12.18
CA SER A 110 -6.01 0.06 -11.86
C SER A 110 -5.32 1.18 -12.63
N ARG A 111 -6.11 1.92 -13.43
CA ARG A 111 -5.63 3.10 -14.14
C ARG A 111 -5.26 4.22 -13.17
N GLN A 112 -6.02 4.37 -12.10
CA GLN A 112 -5.78 5.36 -11.06
C GLN A 112 -4.40 5.16 -10.41
N LEU A 113 -4.00 3.91 -10.16
CA LEU A 113 -2.67 3.59 -9.66
C LEU A 113 -1.58 4.00 -10.66
N VAL A 114 -1.77 3.72 -11.95
CA VAL A 114 -0.83 4.15 -13.00
C VAL A 114 -0.69 5.67 -13.01
N ASP A 115 -1.81 6.40 -13.00
CA ASP A 115 -1.82 7.86 -13.01
C ASP A 115 -1.18 8.45 -11.73
N LEU A 116 -1.39 7.83 -10.57
CA LEU A 116 -0.74 8.20 -9.32
C LEU A 116 0.79 7.99 -9.37
N ALA A 117 1.23 6.87 -9.95
CA ALA A 117 2.64 6.47 -10.01
C ALA A 117 3.49 7.28 -11.00
N ARG A 118 2.86 8.03 -11.92
CA ARG A 118 3.59 8.86 -12.88
C ARG A 118 4.53 9.84 -12.19
N GLY A 119 5.75 9.92 -12.74
CA GLY A 119 6.82 10.77 -12.24
C GLY A 119 7.54 10.25 -10.99
N CYS A 120 7.17 9.09 -10.46
CA CYS A 120 7.87 8.49 -9.33
C CYS A 120 9.07 7.62 -9.75
N GLY A 121 10.06 7.54 -8.86
CA GLY A 121 11.25 6.74 -9.07
C GLY A 121 10.95 5.24 -8.96
N ALA A 122 10.05 4.87 -8.05
CA ALA A 122 9.67 3.49 -7.83
C ALA A 122 8.16 3.27 -7.64
N LEU A 123 7.71 2.10 -8.06
CA LEU A 123 6.40 1.53 -7.76
C LEU A 123 6.59 0.23 -6.97
N ILE A 124 6.07 0.19 -5.76
CA ILE A 124 5.93 -1.04 -4.96
C ILE A 124 4.54 -1.60 -5.27
N HIS A 125 4.49 -2.75 -5.93
CA HIS A 125 3.26 -3.34 -6.46
C HIS A 125 3.04 -4.75 -5.92
N GLU A 126 1.80 -5.06 -5.56
CA GLU A 126 1.39 -6.44 -5.29
C GLU A 126 1.53 -7.33 -6.53
N ALA A 127 1.85 -8.60 -6.35
CA ALA A 127 1.98 -9.56 -7.43
C ALA A 127 1.47 -10.93 -6.99
N SER A 128 0.23 -10.94 -6.51
CA SER A 128 -0.38 -12.12 -5.90
C SER A 128 -0.55 -13.28 -6.92
N GLY A 129 -0.66 -12.95 -8.22
CA GLY A 129 -0.73 -13.92 -9.31
C GLY A 129 0.57 -14.01 -10.16
N ASN A 130 0.86 -15.20 -10.67
CA ASN A 130 1.90 -15.38 -11.69
C ASN A 130 1.34 -15.19 -13.12
N PRO A 131 2.19 -14.91 -14.12
CA PRO A 131 1.77 -14.84 -15.53
C PRO A 131 0.96 -16.06 -15.96
N GLY A 132 -0.21 -15.85 -16.57
CA GLY A 132 -1.14 -16.90 -16.96
C GLY A 132 -2.31 -17.13 -15.98
N PHE A 133 -2.32 -16.46 -14.83
CA PHE A 133 -3.40 -16.50 -13.83
C PHE A 133 -4.16 -15.16 -13.72
N GLU A 134 -4.15 -14.34 -14.78
CA GLU A 134 -4.74 -13.00 -14.79
C GLU A 134 -6.22 -13.03 -14.40
N GLU A 135 -7.02 -13.92 -15.00
CA GLU A 135 -8.45 -13.99 -14.71
C GLU A 135 -8.74 -14.31 -13.23
N GLU A 136 -7.98 -15.24 -12.65
CA GLU A 136 -8.15 -15.64 -11.25
C GLU A 136 -7.72 -14.54 -10.29
N ALA A 137 -6.58 -13.89 -10.56
CA ALA A 137 -6.09 -12.79 -9.75
C ALA A 137 -7.08 -11.61 -9.76
N HIS A 138 -7.53 -11.20 -10.95
CA HIS A 138 -8.40 -10.03 -11.10
C HIS A 138 -9.75 -10.24 -10.42
N ARG A 139 -10.29 -11.47 -10.47
CA ARG A 139 -11.55 -11.83 -9.80
C ARG A 139 -11.50 -11.62 -8.28
N HIS A 140 -10.34 -11.81 -7.68
CA HIS A 140 -10.12 -11.61 -6.25
C HIS A 140 -9.58 -10.21 -5.91
N GLY A 141 -9.60 -9.27 -6.87
CA GLY A 141 -9.11 -7.92 -6.66
C GLY A 141 -7.59 -7.85 -6.55
N HIS A 142 -6.87 -8.74 -7.24
CA HIS A 142 -5.41 -8.83 -7.22
C HIS A 142 -4.77 -8.74 -8.61
N SER A 143 -3.46 -8.50 -8.63
CA SER A 143 -2.67 -8.36 -9.86
C SER A 143 -1.72 -9.52 -10.08
N THR A 144 -1.36 -9.75 -11.34
CA THR A 144 -0.24 -10.63 -11.67
C THR A 144 1.07 -9.87 -11.78
N VAL A 145 2.20 -10.61 -11.82
CA VAL A 145 3.52 -10.03 -12.18
C VAL A 145 3.45 -9.26 -13.51
N ASN A 146 2.73 -9.78 -14.51
CA ASN A 146 2.58 -9.10 -15.80
C ASN A 146 1.83 -7.77 -15.67
N ASP A 147 0.81 -7.72 -14.81
CA ASP A 147 0.03 -6.50 -14.58
C ASP A 147 0.87 -5.44 -13.86
N ALA A 148 1.61 -5.85 -12.84
CA ALA A 148 2.56 -4.98 -12.13
C ALA A 148 3.63 -4.41 -13.07
N VAL A 149 4.20 -5.24 -13.96
CA VAL A 149 5.17 -4.80 -14.98
C VAL A 149 4.52 -3.82 -15.96
N LYS A 150 3.31 -4.10 -16.46
CA LYS A 150 2.58 -3.20 -17.37
C LYS A 150 2.31 -1.85 -16.69
N ALA A 151 1.84 -1.86 -15.46
CA ALA A 151 1.56 -0.64 -14.70
C ALA A 151 2.83 0.20 -14.49
N ALA A 152 3.96 -0.44 -14.15
CA ALA A 152 5.25 0.22 -14.00
C ALA A 152 5.75 0.85 -15.31
N VAL A 153 5.67 0.10 -16.41
CA VAL A 153 6.07 0.59 -17.74
C VAL A 153 5.18 1.76 -18.18
N GLU A 154 3.86 1.66 -18.00
CA GLU A 154 2.92 2.71 -18.38
C GLU A 154 3.07 3.98 -17.51
N ALA A 155 3.37 3.82 -16.22
CA ALA A 155 3.66 4.92 -15.31
C ALA A 155 5.03 5.58 -15.58
N GLY A 156 5.92 4.88 -16.32
CA GLY A 156 7.27 5.35 -16.62
C GLY A 156 8.21 5.33 -15.41
N VAL A 157 7.97 4.46 -14.42
CA VAL A 157 8.86 4.31 -13.26
C VAL A 157 10.12 3.53 -13.65
N ARG A 158 11.22 3.77 -12.96
CA ARG A 158 12.51 3.09 -13.23
C ARG A 158 12.68 1.80 -12.45
N LEU A 159 12.02 1.71 -11.30
CA LEU A 159 12.13 0.60 -10.37
C LEU A 159 10.73 0.06 -10.03
N LEU A 160 10.55 -1.25 -10.21
CA LEU A 160 9.39 -2.00 -9.73
C LEU A 160 9.82 -2.92 -8.59
N VAL A 161 9.19 -2.77 -7.44
CA VAL A 161 9.38 -3.65 -6.29
C VAL A 161 8.13 -4.52 -6.16
N LEU A 162 8.27 -5.82 -6.36
CA LEU A 162 7.15 -6.76 -6.25
C LEU A 162 7.01 -7.22 -4.80
N THR A 163 5.79 -7.18 -4.27
CA THR A 163 5.47 -7.66 -2.92
C THR A 163 4.18 -8.47 -2.93
N HIS A 164 3.72 -8.92 -1.77
CA HIS A 164 2.41 -9.55 -1.58
C HIS A 164 2.19 -10.72 -2.56
N PHE A 165 3.17 -11.62 -2.63
CA PHE A 165 3.04 -12.90 -3.32
C PHE A 165 2.73 -13.97 -2.28
N TYR A 166 1.91 -14.95 -2.66
CA TYR A 166 1.52 -16.02 -1.75
C TYR A 166 2.62 -17.09 -1.63
N THR A 167 2.31 -18.32 -2.03
CA THR A 167 3.17 -19.49 -1.82
C THR A 167 4.23 -19.69 -2.89
N LEU A 168 4.13 -19.00 -4.03
CA LEU A 168 5.06 -19.15 -5.15
C LEU A 168 5.84 -17.87 -5.36
N ASN A 169 7.15 -18.03 -5.62
CA ASN A 169 7.98 -16.91 -6.01
C ASN A 169 7.46 -16.26 -7.30
N PRO A 170 7.52 -14.92 -7.41
CA PRO A 170 7.17 -14.21 -8.64
C PRO A 170 8.01 -14.68 -9.83
N VAL A 171 7.33 -15.05 -10.93
CA VAL A 171 7.98 -15.38 -12.20
C VAL A 171 8.12 -14.12 -13.03
N ILE A 172 9.34 -13.64 -13.17
CA ILE A 172 9.67 -12.42 -13.92
C ILE A 172 10.09 -12.79 -15.35
N LYS A 173 9.44 -12.19 -16.35
CA LYS A 173 9.78 -12.35 -17.77
C LYS A 173 9.92 -10.98 -18.44
N GLY A 174 11.01 -10.80 -19.19
CA GLY A 174 11.21 -9.66 -20.11
C GLY A 174 10.87 -8.28 -19.53
N THR A 175 11.80 -7.65 -18.80
CA THR A 175 11.52 -6.38 -18.11
C THR A 175 11.81 -5.13 -18.93
N GLY A 176 12.29 -5.23 -20.17
CA GLY A 176 12.34 -4.10 -21.10
C GLY A 176 13.10 -2.86 -20.60
N GLY A 177 14.13 -3.02 -19.76
CA GLY A 177 14.89 -1.92 -19.16
C GLY A 177 14.38 -1.45 -17.80
N LEU A 178 13.22 -1.95 -17.34
CA LEU A 178 12.72 -1.79 -15.97
C LEU A 178 13.56 -2.63 -15.00
N SER A 179 14.03 -2.00 -13.92
CA SER A 179 14.64 -2.73 -12.81
C SER A 179 13.54 -3.35 -11.96
N VAL A 180 13.59 -4.67 -11.75
CA VAL A 180 12.60 -5.40 -10.95
C VAL A 180 13.29 -6.04 -9.76
N VAL A 181 12.76 -5.81 -8.56
CA VAL A 181 13.27 -6.36 -7.30
C VAL A 181 12.17 -7.10 -6.57
N VAL A 182 12.48 -8.29 -6.05
CA VAL A 182 11.66 -8.99 -5.07
C VAL A 182 12.39 -8.88 -3.74
N PRO A 183 11.87 -8.13 -2.75
CA PRO A 183 12.50 -7.99 -1.46
C PRO A 183 12.39 -9.29 -0.66
N TYR A 184 13.42 -9.56 0.15
CA TYR A 184 13.30 -10.51 1.25
C TYR A 184 12.90 -9.77 2.52
N GLU A 185 12.39 -10.49 3.52
CA GLU A 185 12.05 -9.91 4.82
C GLU A 185 13.25 -9.13 5.40
N CYS A 186 12.98 -7.94 5.93
CA CYS A 186 13.98 -7.02 6.48
C CYS A 186 15.07 -6.53 5.51
N SER A 187 14.88 -6.68 4.19
CA SER A 187 15.79 -6.10 3.19
C SER A 187 15.58 -4.58 3.03
N THR A 188 16.65 -3.90 2.60
CA THR A 188 16.65 -2.47 2.26
C THR A 188 16.85 -2.32 0.76
N ILE A 189 16.06 -1.45 0.12
CA ILE A 189 16.17 -1.11 -1.29
C ILE A 189 16.41 0.39 -1.39
N GLU A 190 17.50 0.79 -2.05
CA GLU A 190 17.74 2.19 -2.37
C GLU A 190 16.98 2.58 -3.63
N VAL A 191 16.23 3.68 -3.55
CA VAL A 191 15.48 4.24 -4.68
C VAL A 191 16.23 5.48 -5.16
N THR A 192 16.80 5.40 -6.38
CA THR A 192 17.54 6.48 -7.04
C THR A 192 16.77 7.07 -8.20
#